data_AF-A0A3C2CHQ0-F1
#
_entry.id   AF-A0A3C2CHQ0-F1
#
_cell.length_a   1.000
_cell.length_b   1.000
_cell.length_c   1.000
_cell.angle_alpha   90.00
_cell.angle_beta   90.00
_cell.angle_gamma   90.00
#
_symmetry.space_group_name_H-M   'P 1'
#
loop_
_entity.id
_entity.type
_entity.pdbx_description
1 polymer ?
#
loop_
_entity_poly.entity_id
_entity_poly.type
_entity_poly.pdbx_seq_one_letter_code
_entity_poly.pdbx_strand_id
1 'polypeptide(L)' 'SMETPTPLNSIGAKGIGESGTIGSTAATQNAVIDAISYLGIDHLDMPLTPQKIWAAISDKSEVRA' A
#
# COMPACT_ATOMS: atom_id res chain seq x y z
N SER A 1 4.26 -25.99 -7.02
CA SER A 1 2.96 -25.61 -6.44
C SER A 1 3.22 -24.59 -5.33
N MET A 2 2.45 -23.50 -5.25
CA MET A 2 2.53 -22.53 -4.14
C MET A 2 1.35 -22.75 -3.21
N GLU A 3 1.49 -23.74 -2.33
CA GLU A 3 0.45 -24.10 -1.37
C GLU A 3 1.06 -24.42 -0.01
N THR A 4 0.31 -24.16 1.04
CA THR A 4 0.65 -24.58 2.40
C THR A 4 -0.65 -24.97 3.08
N PRO A 5 -1.05 -26.26 3.05
CA PRO A 5 -2.30 -26.72 3.64
C PRO A 5 -2.37 -26.42 5.15
N THR A 6 -3.58 -26.26 5.68
CA THR A 6 -3.77 -26.16 7.14
C THR A 6 -4.05 -27.53 7.75
N PRO A 7 -3.52 -27.85 8.95
CA PRO A 7 -3.90 -29.07 9.66
C PRO A 7 -5.28 -28.96 10.34
N LEU A 8 -5.91 -27.78 10.32
CA LEU A 8 -7.09 -27.45 11.14
C LEU A 8 -8.43 -27.89 10.53
N ASN A 9 -8.45 -28.37 9.28
CA ASN A 9 -9.64 -28.95 8.66
C ASN A 9 -9.28 -30.09 7.71
N SER A 10 -10.23 -31.00 7.49
CA SER A 10 -10.03 -32.25 6.75
C SER A 10 -9.67 -32.09 5.27
N ILE A 11 -9.90 -30.91 4.70
CA ILE A 11 -9.64 -30.61 3.29
C ILE A 11 -8.40 -29.72 3.09
N GLY A 12 -7.71 -29.34 4.17
CA GLY A 12 -6.51 -28.50 4.11
C GLY A 12 -6.73 -27.04 3.66
N ALA A 13 -7.99 -26.59 3.57
CA ALA A 13 -8.36 -25.31 2.97
C ALA A 13 -8.11 -24.11 3.89
N LYS A 14 -7.73 -22.97 3.29
CA LYS A 14 -7.61 -21.67 3.97
C LYS A 14 -8.55 -20.67 3.29
N GLY A 15 -9.15 -19.78 4.09
CA GLY A 15 -9.97 -18.69 3.56
C GLY A 15 -9.12 -17.65 2.81
N ILE A 16 -9.64 -17.11 1.71
CA ILE A 16 -8.94 -16.12 0.87
C ILE A 16 -9.86 -14.96 0.44
N GLY A 17 -11.14 -14.97 0.81
CA GLY A 17 -12.15 -14.04 0.29
C GLY A 17 -11.79 -12.55 0.48
N GLU A 18 -11.14 -12.22 1.59
CA GLU A 18 -10.74 -10.84 1.92
C GLU A 18 -9.28 -10.52 1.57
N SER A 19 -8.48 -11.52 1.22
CA SER A 19 -7.02 -11.36 1.04
C SER A 19 -6.68 -10.38 -0.06
N GLY A 20 -7.49 -10.33 -1.13
CA GLY A 20 -7.36 -9.33 -2.19
C GLY A 20 -7.56 -7.91 -1.67
N THR A 21 -8.63 -7.67 -0.91
CA THR A 21 -8.93 -6.33 -0.36
C THR A 21 -7.88 -5.91 0.68
N ILE A 22 -7.47 -6.81 1.57
CA ILE A 22 -6.45 -6.52 2.59
C ILE A 22 -5.09 -6.22 1.94
N GLY A 23 -4.65 -7.07 1.01
CA GLY A 23 -3.33 -6.93 0.38
C GLY A 23 -3.25 -5.76 -0.60
N SER A 24 -4.28 -5.55 -1.41
CA SER A 24 -4.25 -4.55 -2.49
C SER A 24 -4.18 -3.11 -1.97
N THR A 25 -4.89 -2.78 -0.88
CA THR A 25 -4.86 -1.43 -0.30
C THR A 25 -3.46 -1.08 0.20
N ALA A 26 -2.81 -1.97 0.95
CA ALA A 26 -1.45 -1.75 1.43
C ALA A 26 -0.43 -1.68 0.28
N ALA A 27 -0.54 -2.58 -0.72
CA ALA A 27 0.33 -2.58 -1.88
C ALA A 27 0.23 -1.28 -2.69
N THR A 28 -0.99 -0.77 -2.87
CA THR A 28 -1.23 0.49 -3.61
C THR A 28 -0.67 1.69 -2.83
N GLN A 29 -0.87 1.73 -1.52
CA GLN A 29 -0.34 2.82 -0.69
C GLN A 29 1.19 2.85 -0.72
N ASN A 30 1.83 1.69 -0.53
CA ASN A 30 3.28 1.55 -0.58
C ASN A 30 3.85 1.97 -1.95
N ALA A 31 3.19 1.60 -3.05
CA ALA A 31 3.63 1.96 -4.39
C ALA A 31 3.62 3.48 -4.62
N VAL A 32 2.62 4.19 -4.09
CA VAL A 32 2.57 5.67 -4.20
C VAL A 32 3.65 6.32 -3.34
N ILE A 33 3.87 5.83 -2.11
CA ILE A 33 4.96 6.35 -1.25
C ILE A 33 6.32 6.10 -1.87
N ASP A 34 6.59 4.89 -2.36
CA ASP A 34 7.83 4.55 -3.06
C ASP A 34 8.11 5.53 -4.21
N ALA A 35 7.09 5.82 -5.02
CA ALA A 35 7.16 6.75 -6.14
C ALA A 35 7.48 8.21 -5.77
N ILE A 36 7.30 8.63 -4.51
CA ILE A 36 7.59 10.00 -4.05
C ILE A 36 8.62 10.05 -2.91
N SER A 37 9.13 8.90 -2.48
CA SER A 37 10.04 8.76 -1.34
C SER A 37 11.33 9.57 -1.48
N TYR A 38 11.81 9.73 -2.72
CA TYR A 38 12.99 10.54 -3.04
C TYR A 38 12.83 12.04 -2.73
N LEU A 39 11.62 12.50 -2.46
CA LEU A 39 11.31 13.86 -1.99
C LEU A 39 11.35 13.98 -0.46
N GLY A 40 11.68 12.91 0.26
CA GLY A 40 11.65 12.83 1.72
C GLY A 40 10.24 12.70 2.30
N ILE A 41 9.31 12.11 1.54
CA ILE A 41 7.95 11.80 1.96
C ILE A 41 7.87 10.29 2.22
N ASP A 42 7.67 9.87 3.46
CA ASP A 42 7.63 8.46 3.88
C ASP A 42 6.23 7.95 4.25
N HIS A 43 5.26 8.86 4.39
CA HIS A 43 3.88 8.52 4.74
C HIS A 43 2.87 9.54 4.20
N LEU A 44 1.69 9.04 3.83
CA LEU A 44 0.50 9.84 3.51
C LEU A 44 -0.75 9.10 3.98
N ASP A 45 -1.66 9.84 4.62
CA ASP A 45 -2.93 9.28 5.07
C ASP A 45 -3.87 9.01 3.89
N MET A 46 -4.40 7.79 3.87
CA MET A 46 -5.42 7.37 2.92
C MET A 46 -6.72 8.20 3.06
N PRO A 47 -7.55 8.31 1.99
CA PRO A 47 -7.29 7.85 0.63
C PRO A 47 -6.23 8.71 -0.07
N LEU A 48 -5.45 8.10 -0.95
CA LEU A 48 -4.40 8.76 -1.75
C LEU A 48 -5.01 9.49 -2.96
N THR A 49 -5.77 10.55 -2.70
CA THR A 49 -6.34 11.36 -3.78
C THR A 49 -5.25 12.13 -4.51
N PRO A 50 -5.42 12.42 -5.82
CA PRO A 50 -4.46 13.24 -6.56
C PRO A 50 -4.15 14.58 -5.89
N GLN A 51 -5.15 15.21 -5.25
CA GLN A 51 -5.00 16.48 -4.54
C GLN A 51 -4.07 16.37 -3.32
N LYS A 52 -4.19 15.30 -2.52
CA LYS A 52 -3.30 15.08 -1.37
C LYS A 52 -1.86 14.81 -1.82
N ILE A 53 -1.69 14.00 -2.86
CA ILE A 53 -0.38 13.70 -3.43
C ILE A 53 0.26 14.99 -3.96
N TRP A 54 -0.50 15.79 -4.72
CA TRP A 54 -0.02 17.06 -5.26
C TRP A 54 0.39 18.05 -4.16
N ALA A 55 -0.43 18.20 -3.11
CA ALA A 55 -0.12 19.07 -1.99
C ALA A 55 1.17 18.63 -1.27
N ALA A 56 1.35 17.34 -1.03
CA ALA A 56 2.55 16.80 -0.38
C ALA A 56 3.83 17.04 -1.21
N ILE A 57 3.76 16.86 -2.54
CA ILE A 57 4.88 17.16 -3.44
C ILE A 57 5.18 18.65 -3.47
N SER A 58 4.14 19.50 -3.50
CA SER A 58 4.28 20.96 -3.61
C SER A 58 4.89 21.58 -2.36
N ASP A 59 4.49 21.14 -1.16
CA ASP A 59 5.03 21.61 0.13
C ASP A 59 6.54 21.36 0.25
N LYS A 60 7.04 20.24 -0.31
CA LYS A 60 8.49 19.96 -0.38
C LYS A 60 9.22 20.74 -1.45
N SER A 61 8.53 21.26 -2.47
CA SER A 61 9.15 22.00 -3.58
C SER A 61 9.60 23.41 -3.20
N GLU A 62 9.02 24.01 -2.14
CA GLU A 62 9.41 25.36 -1.67
C GLU A 62 10.69 25.37 -0.83
N VAL A 63 11.12 24.25 -0.25
CA VAL A 63 12.29 24.18 0.65
C VAL A 63 13.63 24.14 -0.10
N ARG A 64 13.62 24.19 -1.44
CA ARG A 64 14.84 24.13 -2.29
C ARG A 64 15.09 25.38 -3.15
N ALA A 65 14.43 26.50 -2.86
CA ALA A 65 14.71 27.80 -3.49
C ALA A 65 15.67 28.66 -2.65
#